data_AF-A0A428G0P3-F1
#
_entry.id   AF-A0A428G0P3-F1
#
_cell.length_a   1.000
_cell.length_b   1.000
_cell.length_c   1.000
_cell.angle_alpha   90.00
_cell.angle_beta   90.00
_cell.angle_gamma   90.00
#
_symmetry.space_group_name_H-M   'P 1'
#
loop_
_entity.id
_entity.type
_entity.pdbx_description
1 polymer ?
#
loop_
_entity_poly.entity_id
_entity_poly.type
_entity_poly.pdbx_seq_one_letter_code
_entity_poly.pdbx_strand_id
1 'polypeptide(L)'
;MSWDKYSFKKGKMSFIAQDFDSNKILSILDGRTQATIRNHFLRYSRQVRNGMKVITMDMFSSYYDIAKKLFPSAKFILDCFHIVQNLGRAMSYLRIQIMNQFDRRSHEYKAIKRYWKLIQQESRKLSHKRFYRQT
;
A
#
# COMPACT_ATOMS: atom_id res chain seq x y z
N MET A 1 -11.31 -4.66 10.98
CA MET A 1 -11.20 -5.51 9.77
C MET A 1 -10.26 -4.83 8.78
N SER A 2 -9.38 -5.59 8.12
CA SER A 2 -8.49 -5.08 7.07
C SER A 2 -8.87 -5.63 5.69
N TRP A 3 -8.85 -4.77 4.67
CA TRP A 3 -9.14 -5.08 3.27
C TRP A 3 -7.91 -4.82 2.41
N ASP A 4 -7.43 -5.86 1.73
CA ASP A 4 -6.27 -5.74 0.84
C ASP A 4 -6.47 -6.55 -0.46
N LYS A 5 -5.54 -6.38 -1.39
CA LYS A 5 -5.44 -7.15 -2.62
C LYS A 5 -4.37 -8.21 -2.47
N TYR A 6 -4.73 -9.45 -2.80
CA TYR A 6 -3.82 -10.58 -2.72
C TYR A 6 -3.64 -11.21 -4.10
N SER A 7 -2.40 -11.51 -4.50
CA SER A 7 -2.11 -12.18 -5.78
C SER A 7 -1.96 -13.67 -5.55
N PHE A 8 -2.98 -14.47 -5.89
CA PHE A 8 -2.95 -15.93 -5.70
C PHE A 8 -2.62 -16.69 -6.99
N LYS A 9 -3.10 -16.22 -8.15
CA LYS A 9 -2.83 -16.81 -9.47
C LYS A 9 -2.08 -15.80 -10.32
N LYS A 10 -1.10 -16.25 -11.11
CA LYS A 10 -0.27 -15.38 -11.96
C LYS A 10 -1.16 -14.47 -12.82
N GLY A 11 -1.15 -13.16 -12.52
CA GLY A 11 -1.93 -12.14 -13.24
C GLY A 11 -3.36 -11.88 -12.73
N LYS A 12 -3.85 -12.55 -11.68
CA LYS A 12 -5.19 -12.29 -11.10
C LYS A 12 -5.08 -11.87 -9.63
N MET A 13 -5.53 -10.64 -9.35
CA MET A 13 -5.65 -10.11 -7.99
C MET A 13 -7.00 -10.51 -7.38
N SER A 14 -6.94 -11.18 -6.24
CA SER A 14 -8.05 -11.55 -5.38
C SER A 14 -8.24 -10.52 -4.27
N PHE A 15 -9.43 -10.48 -3.68
CA PHE A 15 -9.71 -9.68 -2.50
C PHE A 15 -9.46 -10.51 -1.25
N ILE A 16 -8.82 -9.94 -0.24
CA ILE A 16 -8.66 -10.56 1.08
C ILE A 16 -9.24 -9.64 2.15
N ALA A 17 -10.01 -10.23 3.06
CA ALA A 17 -10.41 -9.61 4.31
C ALA A 17 -9.86 -10.41 5.48
N GLN A 18 -9.30 -9.70 6.45
CA GLN A 18 -8.78 -10.29 7.68
C GLN A 18 -9.21 -9.48 8.89
N ASP A 19 -9.19 -10.15 10.04
CA ASP A 19 -9.28 -9.47 11.31
C ASP A 19 -8.02 -8.61 11.51
N PHE A 20 -8.20 -7.41 12.04
CA PHE A 20 -7.11 -6.44 12.13
C PHE A 20 -6.13 -6.82 13.24
N ASP A 21 -6.63 -7.29 14.38
CA ASP A 21 -5.80 -7.55 15.57
C ASP A 21 -5.13 -8.93 15.50
N SER A 22 -5.89 -9.96 15.12
CA SER A 22 -5.41 -11.35 15.08
C SER A 22 -4.75 -11.76 13.76
N ASN A 23 -4.86 -10.94 12.70
CA ASN A 23 -4.50 -11.30 11.32
C ASN A 23 -5.21 -12.58 10.82
N LYS A 24 -6.28 -13.01 11.48
CA LYS A 24 -7.06 -14.19 11.06
C LYS A 24 -7.78 -13.86 9.75
N ILE A 25 -7.58 -14.69 8.75
CA ILE A 25 -8.26 -14.56 7.46
C ILE A 25 -9.76 -14.77 7.68
N LEU A 26 -10.56 -13.75 7.31
CA LEU A 26 -12.01 -13.80 7.36
C LEU A 26 -12.57 -14.32 6.04
N SER A 27 -12.03 -13.84 4.92
CA SER A 27 -12.40 -14.31 3.59
C SER A 27 -11.34 -14.00 2.54
N ILE A 28 -11.26 -14.89 1.54
CA ILE A 28 -10.54 -14.68 0.29
C ILE A 28 -11.54 -14.87 -0.83
N LEU A 29 -11.63 -13.90 -1.73
CA LEU A 29 -12.56 -13.92 -2.87
C LEU A 29 -11.77 -13.99 -4.18
N ASP A 30 -12.14 -14.93 -5.05
CA ASP A 30 -11.57 -15.15 -6.40
C ASP A 30 -12.02 -14.06 -7.40
N GLY A 31 -11.99 -12.80 -6.96
CA GLY A 31 -12.37 -11.62 -7.72
C GLY A 31 -12.42 -10.37 -6.84
N ARG A 32 -12.09 -9.22 -7.42
CA ARG A 32 -12.06 -7.91 -6.74
C ARG A 32 -13.16 -6.95 -7.18
N THR A 33 -14.15 -7.43 -7.94
CA THR A 33 -15.23 -6.57 -8.42
C THR A 33 -16.11 -6.14 -7.25
N GLN A 34 -16.72 -4.96 -7.37
CA GLN A 34 -17.69 -4.49 -6.38
C GLN A 34 -18.84 -5.50 -6.21
N ALA A 35 -19.32 -6.13 -7.29
CA ALA A 35 -20.37 -7.13 -7.21
C ALA A 35 -19.96 -8.35 -6.35
N THR A 36 -18.75 -8.89 -6.57
CA THR A 36 -18.22 -10.02 -5.80
C THR A 36 -18.13 -9.70 -4.30
N ILE A 37 -17.54 -8.56 -3.97
CA ILE A 37 -17.38 -8.11 -2.57
C ILE A 37 -18.74 -7.84 -1.93
N ARG A 38 -19.65 -7.17 -2.66
CA ARG A 38 -21.02 -6.88 -2.19
C ARG A 38 -21.76 -8.15 -1.84
N ASN A 39 -21.79 -9.11 -2.76
CA ASN A 39 -22.53 -10.35 -2.61
C ASN A 39 -22.00 -11.21 -1.46
N HIS A 40 -20.69 -11.14 -1.19
CA HIS A 40 -20.11 -11.81 -0.02
C HIS A 40 -20.59 -11.17 1.29
N PHE A 41 -20.44 -9.85 1.43
CA PHE A 41 -20.75 -9.18 2.70
C PHE A 41 -22.25 -9.00 2.96
N LEU A 42 -23.10 -9.00 1.94
CA LEU A 42 -24.56 -8.97 2.13
C LEU A 42 -25.13 -10.26 2.75
N ARG A 43 -24.35 -11.33 2.85
CA ARG A 43 -24.74 -12.54 3.60
C ARG A 43 -24.80 -12.30 5.12
N TYR A 44 -24.09 -11.28 5.60
CA TYR A 44 -24.16 -10.87 7.00
C TYR A 44 -25.33 -9.92 7.23
N SER A 45 -26.03 -10.12 8.34
CA SER A 45 -27.17 -9.28 8.72
C SER A 45 -26.76 -7.82 8.83
N ARG A 46 -27.72 -6.92 8.63
CA ARG A 46 -27.47 -5.48 8.76
C ARG A 46 -26.96 -5.10 10.16
N GLN A 47 -27.44 -5.78 11.19
CA GLN A 47 -26.98 -5.57 12.57
C GLN A 47 -25.48 -5.87 12.72
N VAL A 48 -25.01 -7.01 12.18
CA VAL A 48 -23.58 -7.37 12.19
C VAL A 48 -22.75 -6.34 11.43
N ARG A 49 -23.22 -5.92 10.24
CA ARG A 49 -22.50 -4.92 9.44
C ARG A 49 -22.45 -3.54 10.10
N ASN A 50 -23.52 -3.13 10.77
CA ASN A 50 -23.54 -1.88 11.53
C ASN A 50 -22.68 -1.94 12.80
N GLY A 51 -22.38 -3.13 13.31
CA GLY A 51 -21.47 -3.32 14.45
C GLY A 51 -19.98 -3.10 14.11
N MET A 52 -19.62 -3.01 12.82
CA MET A 52 -18.24 -2.75 12.42
C MET A 52 -17.82 -1.33 12.78
N LYS A 53 -16.76 -1.22 13.59
CA LYS A 53 -16.23 0.07 14.06
C LYS A 53 -15.16 0.66 13.14
N VAL A 54 -14.25 -0.19 12.67
CA VAL A 54 -13.06 0.24 11.91
C VAL A 54 -12.78 -0.72 10.77
N ILE A 55 -12.58 -0.15 9.58
CA ILE A 55 -12.09 -0.85 8.40
C ILE A 55 -10.81 -0.16 7.93
N THR A 56 -9.70 -0.89 7.93
CA THR A 56 -8.46 -0.48 7.28
C THR A 56 -8.49 -0.97 5.84
N MET A 57 -8.10 -0.14 4.88
CA MET A 57 -8.13 -0.53 3.47
C MET A 57 -6.99 0.08 2.65
N ASP A 58 -6.63 -0.60 1.55
CA ASP A 58 -5.83 -0.04 0.47
C ASP A 58 -6.50 1.24 -0.12
N MET A 59 -5.70 2.14 -0.69
CA MET A 59 -6.10 3.42 -1.30
C MET A 59 -6.91 3.28 -2.61
N PHE A 60 -7.51 2.12 -2.87
CA PHE A 60 -8.30 1.89 -4.07
C PHE A 60 -9.72 2.46 -3.92
N SER A 61 -10.02 3.55 -4.62
CA SER A 61 -11.31 4.28 -4.50
C SER A 61 -12.55 3.39 -4.61
N SER A 62 -12.53 2.39 -5.50
CA SER A 62 -13.69 1.50 -5.67
C SER A 62 -14.01 0.65 -4.41
N TYR A 63 -13.03 0.41 -3.53
CA TYR A 63 -13.25 -0.26 -2.24
C TYR A 63 -13.92 0.66 -1.23
N TYR A 64 -13.55 1.95 -1.24
CA TYR A 64 -14.16 2.93 -0.37
C TYR A 64 -15.67 3.08 -0.64
N ASP A 65 -16.06 3.21 -1.91
CA ASP A 65 -17.47 3.41 -2.29
C ASP A 65 -18.37 2.26 -1.85
N ILE A 66 -17.88 1.02 -1.99
CA ILE A 66 -18.63 -0.16 -1.58
C ILE A 66 -18.57 -0.39 -0.07
N ALA A 67 -17.43 -0.17 0.57
CA ALA A 67 -17.29 -0.32 2.02
C ALA A 67 -18.21 0.66 2.75
N LYS A 68 -18.34 1.89 2.28
CA LYS A 68 -19.28 2.89 2.81
C LYS A 68 -20.74 2.44 2.73
N LYS A 69 -21.12 1.76 1.64
CA LYS A 69 -22.48 1.21 1.47
C LYS A 69 -22.73 -0.02 2.37
N LEU A 70 -21.71 -0.86 2.54
CA LEU A 70 -21.81 -2.11 3.31
C LEU A 70 -21.74 -1.88 4.82
N PHE A 71 -20.90 -0.96 5.27
CA PHE A 71 -20.56 -0.69 6.67
C PHE A 71 -20.71 0.81 6.98
N PRO A 72 -21.94 1.34 6.99
CA PRO A 72 -22.16 2.79 7.10
C PRO A 72 -21.70 3.39 8.44
N SER A 73 -21.61 2.58 9.50
CA SER A 73 -21.19 2.99 10.84
C SER A 73 -19.68 2.89 11.08
N ALA A 74 -18.93 2.31 10.14
CA ALA A 74 -17.50 2.08 10.29
C ALA A 74 -16.68 3.34 9.94
N LYS A 75 -15.58 3.55 10.66
CA LYS A 75 -14.53 4.50 10.27
C LYS A 75 -13.59 3.82 9.28
N PHE A 76 -13.24 4.53 8.21
CA PHE A 76 -12.34 4.03 7.17
C PHE A 76 -10.95 4.65 7.38
N ILE A 77 -9.95 3.79 7.54
CA ILE A 77 -8.55 4.18 7.72
C ILE A 77 -7.74 3.67 6.54
N LEU A 78 -6.91 4.52 5.96
CA LEU A 78 -5.99 4.09 4.92
C LEU A 78 -4.86 3.27 5.52
N ASP A 79 -4.54 2.15 4.89
CA ASP A 79 -3.42 1.31 5.30
C ASP A 79 -2.08 2.04 5.13
N CYS A 80 -1.38 2.24 6.25
CA CYS A 80 -0.09 2.92 6.28
C CYS A 80 0.98 2.20 5.45
N PHE A 81 0.91 0.87 5.29
CA PHE A 81 1.86 0.14 4.46
C PHE A 81 1.79 0.62 3.01
N HIS A 82 0.57 0.73 2.47
CA HIS A 82 0.37 1.19 1.09
C HIS A 82 0.78 2.66 0.93
N ILE A 83 0.57 3.50 1.95
CA ILE A 83 1.02 4.91 1.93
C ILE A 83 2.54 4.98 1.83
N VAL A 84 3.26 4.30 2.73
CA VAL A 84 4.73 4.27 2.77
C VAL A 84 5.28 3.67 1.48
N GLN A 85 4.66 2.59 0.98
CA GLN A 85 5.06 1.96 -0.27
C GLN A 85 4.88 2.90 -1.49
N ASN A 86 3.76 3.60 -1.58
CA ASN A 86 3.51 4.56 -2.66
C ASN A 86 4.47 5.75 -2.61
N LEU A 87 4.77 6.25 -1.41
CA LEU A 87 5.79 7.30 -1.23
C LEU A 87 7.16 6.80 -1.69
N GLY A 88 7.58 5.59 -1.30
CA GLY A 88 8.84 5.00 -1.73
C GLY A 88 8.95 4.84 -3.24
N ARG A 89 7.86 4.45 -3.92
CA ARG A 89 7.78 4.40 -5.39
C ARG A 89 7.91 5.79 -6.01
N ALA A 90 7.17 6.77 -5.51
CA ALA A 90 7.22 8.15 -6.01
C ALA A 90 8.65 8.74 -5.89
N MET A 91 9.30 8.54 -4.75
CA MET A 91 10.70 8.94 -4.54
C MET A 91 11.65 8.23 -5.52
N SER A 92 11.42 6.94 -5.80
CA SER A 92 12.20 6.19 -6.78
C SER A 92 12.03 6.74 -8.20
N TYR A 93 10.80 7.07 -8.60
CA TYR A 93 10.52 7.67 -9.90
C TYR A 93 11.22 9.01 -10.05
N LEU A 94 11.05 9.91 -9.08
CA LEU A 94 11.70 11.22 -9.09
C LEU A 94 13.23 11.08 -9.15
N ARG A 95 13.81 10.18 -8.35
CA ARG A 95 15.25 9.88 -8.40
C ARG A 95 15.69 9.45 -9.80
N ILE A 96 14.95 8.55 -10.46
CA ILE A 96 15.27 8.09 -11.82
C ILE A 96 15.13 9.22 -12.83
N GLN A 97 14.09 10.05 -12.71
CA GLN A 97 13.87 11.22 -13.58
C GLN A 97 15.05 12.19 -13.48
N ILE A 98 15.48 12.55 -12.26
CA ILE A 98 16.64 13.42 -12.03
C ILE A 98 17.92 12.74 -12.54
N MET A 99 18.13 11.47 -12.21
CA MET A 99 19.32 10.71 -12.63
C MET A 99 19.48 10.71 -14.15
N ASN A 100 18.39 10.54 -14.90
CA ASN A 100 18.42 10.47 -16.36
C ASN A 100 18.62 11.82 -17.07
N GLN A 101 18.63 12.95 -16.34
CA GLN A 101 19.00 14.26 -16.88
C GLN A 101 20.52 14.42 -17.05
N PHE A 102 21.31 13.59 -16.37
CA PHE A 102 22.77 13.62 -16.43
C PHE A 102 23.34 12.61 -17.43
N ASP A 103 24.51 12.92 -17.99
CA ASP A 103 25.26 11.94 -18.78
C ASP A 103 25.62 10.71 -17.94
N ARG A 104 25.57 9.51 -18.52
CA ARG A 104 25.81 8.25 -17.81
C ARG A 104 27.23 8.13 -17.23
N ARG A 105 28.20 8.85 -17.77
CA ARG A 105 29.60 8.86 -17.30
C ARG A 105 29.84 9.92 -16.22
N SER A 106 28.93 10.88 -16.07
CA SER A 106 29.01 11.97 -15.08
C SER A 106 29.10 11.46 -13.64
N HIS A 107 29.64 12.31 -12.77
CA HIS A 107 29.76 12.00 -11.35
C HIS A 107 28.37 11.95 -10.70
N GLU A 108 27.49 12.86 -11.08
CA GLU A 108 26.11 13.04 -10.61
C GLU A 108 25.27 11.79 -10.87
N TYR A 109 25.30 11.27 -12.10
CA TYR A 109 24.61 10.02 -12.47
C TYR A 109 25.08 8.86 -11.59
N LYS A 110 26.40 8.68 -11.46
CA LYS A 110 27.00 7.59 -10.67
C LYS A 110 26.68 7.72 -9.19
N ALA A 111 26.68 8.93 -8.63
CA ALA A 111 26.36 9.18 -7.23
C ALA A 111 24.89 8.84 -6.94
N ILE A 112 23.95 9.38 -7.71
CA ILE A 112 22.50 9.12 -7.53
C ILE A 112 22.17 7.64 -7.74
N LYS A 113 22.86 6.96 -8.67
CA LYS A 113 22.72 5.53 -8.90
C LYS A 113 23.31 4.69 -7.76
N ARG A 114 24.51 5.02 -7.25
CA ARG A 114 25.19 4.25 -6.21
C ARG A 114 24.52 4.39 -4.85
N TYR A 115 24.12 5.60 -4.49
CA TYR A 115 23.60 5.93 -3.16
C TYR A 115 22.08 5.95 -3.07
N TRP A 116 21.38 5.32 -4.02
CA TRP A 116 19.91 5.33 -4.09
C TRP A 116 19.23 4.85 -2.79
N LYS A 117 19.86 3.93 -2.05
CA LYS A 117 19.35 3.42 -0.77
C LYS A 117 19.27 4.50 0.31
N LEU A 118 20.17 5.49 0.29
CA LEU A 118 20.17 6.58 1.29
C LEU A 118 18.90 7.42 1.19
N ILE A 119 18.33 7.57 -0.02
CA ILE A 119 17.09 8.32 -0.26
C ILE A 119 15.86 7.62 0.35
N GLN A 120 15.92 6.31 0.54
CA GLN A 120 14.83 5.50 1.11
C GLN A 120 15.12 5.03 2.55
N GLN A 121 16.28 5.39 3.08
CA GLN A 121 16.69 4.96 4.41
C GLN A 121 15.92 5.74 5.47
N GLU A 122 15.55 5.05 6.56
CA GLU A 122 14.99 5.73 7.73
C GLU A 122 15.94 6.83 8.21
N SER A 123 15.39 8.02 8.43
CA SER A 123 16.17 9.19 8.83
C SER A 123 17.04 8.95 10.06
N ARG A 124 16.54 8.17 11.03
CA ARG A 124 17.25 7.79 12.27
C ARG A 124 18.50 6.95 12.03
N LYS A 125 18.57 6.25 10.89
CA LYS A 125 19.70 5.41 10.50
C LYS A 125 20.72 6.18 9.65
N LEU A 126 20.41 7.42 9.24
CA LEU A 126 21.34 8.22 8.46
C LEU A 126 22.47 8.74 9.34
N SER A 127 23.70 8.59 8.88
CA SER A 127 24.85 9.18 9.55
C SER A 127 24.87 10.68 9.30
N HIS A 128 25.02 11.47 10.37
CA HIS A 128 25.26 12.92 10.27
C HIS A 128 26.72 13.27 9.95
N LYS A 129 27.63 12.29 9.97
CA LYS A 129 29.03 12.51 9.59
C LYS A 129 29.10 12.75 8.10
N ARG A 130 29.87 13.77 7.70
CA ARG A 130 30.14 14.04 6.27
C ARG A 130 30.71 12.79 5.61
N PHE A 131 30.07 12.38 4.53
CA PHE A 131 30.54 11.29 3.70
C PHE A 131 31.69 11.80 2.82
N TYR A 132 32.92 11.41 3.16
CA TYR A 132 34.09 11.63 2.32
C TYR A 132 34.39 10.34 1.56
N ARG A 133 34.37 10.41 0.23
CA ARG A 133 34.83 9.31 -0.62
C ARG A 133 36.36 9.37 -0.65
N GLN A 134 37.05 8.26 -0.37
CA GLN A 134 38.46 8.13 -0.75
C GLN A 134 38.52 8.16 -2.28
N THR A 135 39.15 9.19 -2.81
CA THR A 135 39.37 9.44 -4.24
C THR A 135 40.17 8.33 -4.87
#